data_AF-A0A1G9EZA9-F1
#
_entry.id   AF-A0A1G9EZA9-F1
#
_cell.length_a   1.000
_cell.length_b   1.000
_cell.length_c   1.000
_cell.angle_alpha   90.00
_cell.angle_beta   90.00
_cell.angle_gamma   90.00
#
_symmetry.space_group_name_H-M   'P 1'
#
loop_
_entity.id
_entity.type
_entity.pdbx_description
1 polymer ?
#
loop_
_entity_poly.entity_id
_entity_poly.type
_entity_poly.pdbx_seq_one_letter_code
_entity_poly.pdbx_strand_id
1 'polypeptide(L)'
;MASEREKSPRRGMCAAIISMEGLAVALAAPVMISIGGVSAGLALPLGLGFFVACIVVAGMLRRPWAYWVGWVLQVVAIGMGFLIPIMFVVGVIFAVLWGMADILGRKIESERAAAFEAFDRITAEEEAEEVAGEEAEPR
;
A
#
# COMPACT_ATOMS: atom_id res chain seq x y z
N MET A 1 -17.00 12.87 8.29
CA MET A 1 -17.29 11.46 8.62
C MET A 1 -17.25 10.55 7.38
N ALA A 2 -18.14 10.69 6.39
CA ALA A 2 -18.16 9.81 5.19
C ALA A 2 -16.82 9.74 4.42
N SER A 3 -16.11 10.87 4.26
CA SER A 3 -14.80 10.92 3.59
C SER A 3 -13.68 10.14 4.31
N GLU A 4 -13.77 9.98 5.64
CA GLU A 4 -12.82 9.16 6.40
C GLU A 4 -13.13 7.67 6.32
N ARG A 5 -14.41 7.31 6.11
CA ARG A 5 -14.89 5.92 5.92
C ARG A 5 -14.40 5.33 4.60
N GLU A 6 -14.20 6.16 3.58
CA GLU A 6 -13.81 5.73 2.22
C GLU A 6 -12.29 5.60 2.01
N LYS A 7 -11.47 6.29 2.81
CA LYS A 7 -10.00 6.26 2.70
C LYS A 7 -9.46 4.98 3.33
N SER A 8 -9.07 4.02 2.50
CA SER A 8 -8.30 2.83 2.91
C SER A 8 -6.88 3.23 3.34
N PRO A 9 -6.55 3.19 4.64
CA PRO A 9 -5.22 3.57 5.13
C PRO A 9 -4.14 2.65 4.57
N ARG A 10 -4.47 1.35 4.41
CA ARG A 10 -3.59 0.34 3.82
C ARG A 10 -3.15 0.72 2.40
N ARG A 11 -4.10 1.12 1.55
CA ARG A 11 -3.82 1.50 0.16
C ARG A 11 -2.89 2.71 0.08
N GLY A 12 -3.12 3.73 0.91
CA GLY A 12 -2.27 4.91 0.97
C GLY A 12 -0.83 4.59 1.37
N MET A 13 -0.65 3.84 2.47
CA MET A 13 0.69 3.46 2.97
C MET A 13 1.46 2.61 1.96
N CYS A 14 0.85 1.54 1.45
CA CYS A 14 1.51 0.65 0.49
C CYS A 14 1.82 1.36 -0.85
N ALA A 15 0.91 2.21 -1.35
CA ALA A 15 1.16 2.98 -2.58
C ALA A 15 2.32 3.96 -2.43
N ALA A 16 2.45 4.63 -1.27
CA ALA A 16 3.57 5.52 -1.00
C ALA A 16 4.91 4.77 -0.97
N ILE A 17 4.95 3.62 -0.29
CA ILE A 17 6.16 2.79 -0.15
C ILE A 17 6.66 2.32 -1.52
N ILE A 18 5.79 1.69 -2.32
CA ILE A 18 6.22 1.12 -3.61
C ILE A 18 6.58 2.21 -4.63
N SER A 19 5.96 3.39 -4.54
CA SER A 19 6.31 4.53 -5.39
C SER A 19 7.69 5.08 -5.03
N MET A 20 7.99 5.23 -3.74
CA MET A 20 9.32 5.64 -3.27
C MET A 20 10.40 4.60 -3.57
N GLU A 21 10.08 3.31 -3.48
CA GLU A 21 10.97 2.23 -3.85
C GLU A 21 11.35 2.29 -5.33
N GLY A 22 10.34 2.40 -6.20
CA GLY A 22 10.57 2.53 -7.63
C GLY A 22 11.42 3.76 -7.94
N LEU A 23 11.20 4.89 -7.25
CA LEU A 23 12.03 6.08 -7.40
C LEU A 23 13.47 5.82 -6.96
N ALA A 24 13.68 5.16 -5.83
CA ALA A 24 15.02 4.79 -5.35
C ALA A 24 15.77 3.89 -6.36
N VAL A 25 15.08 2.92 -6.96
CA VAL A 25 15.63 2.02 -7.98
C VAL A 25 15.90 2.75 -9.30
N ALA A 26 15.04 3.68 -9.73
CA ALA A 26 15.32 4.53 -10.88
C ALA A 26 16.58 5.38 -10.67
N LEU A 27 16.76 5.95 -9.48
CA LEU A 27 17.97 6.69 -9.11
C LEU A 27 19.21 5.80 -8.96
N ALA A 28 19.05 4.48 -8.83
CA ALA A 28 20.16 3.53 -8.85
C ALA A 28 20.67 3.25 -10.29
N ALA A 29 19.92 3.58 -11.35
CA ALA A 29 20.36 3.34 -12.72
C ALA A 29 21.67 4.08 -13.11
N PRO A 30 21.85 5.38 -12.80
CA PRO A 30 23.14 6.04 -12.97
C PRO A 30 24.27 5.37 -12.18
N VAL A 31 23.98 4.84 -10.99
CA VAL A 31 24.97 4.12 -10.16
C VAL A 31 25.37 2.79 -10.82
N MET A 32 24.41 2.08 -11.43
CA MET A 32 24.67 0.84 -12.19
C MET A 32 25.63 1.10 -13.35
N ILE A 33 25.50 2.24 -14.02
CA ILE A 33 26.34 2.63 -15.16
C ILE A 33 27.73 3.06 -14.68
N SER A 34 27.79 4.01 -13.75
CA SER A 34 29.05 4.66 -13.36
C SER A 34 29.92 3.80 -12.45
N ILE A 35 29.32 2.95 -11.62
CA ILE A 35 30.02 2.14 -10.62
C ILE A 35 29.89 0.66 -10.94
N GLY A 36 28.71 0.20 -11.36
CA GLY A 36 28.43 -1.21 -11.62
C GLY A 36 28.94 -1.74 -12.96
N GLY A 37 29.40 -0.87 -13.87
CA GLY A 37 29.85 -1.27 -15.22
C GLY A 37 28.72 -1.84 -16.10
N VAL A 38 27.46 -1.65 -15.70
CA VAL A 38 26.29 -2.11 -16.46
C VAL A 38 26.07 -1.16 -17.63
N SER A 39 25.82 -1.70 -18.82
CA SER A 39 25.54 -0.87 -20.00
C SER A 39 24.27 -0.04 -19.80
N ALA A 40 24.26 1.19 -20.32
CA ALA A 40 23.10 2.07 -20.24
C ALA A 40 21.83 1.42 -20.83
N GLY A 41 22.00 0.60 -21.89
CA GLY A 41 20.92 -0.14 -22.53
C GLY A 41 20.24 -1.17 -21.62
N LEU A 42 20.91 -1.64 -20.55
CA LEU A 42 20.32 -2.53 -19.54
C LEU A 42 19.93 -1.78 -18.27
N ALA A 43 20.78 -0.87 -17.79
CA ALA A 43 20.55 -0.12 -16.55
C ALA A 43 19.30 0.77 -16.62
N LEU A 44 19.06 1.45 -17.75
CA LEU A 44 17.91 2.35 -17.90
C LEU A 44 16.58 1.58 -17.90
N PRO A 45 16.38 0.50 -18.70
CA PRO A 45 15.16 -0.31 -18.58
C PRO A 45 14.95 -0.93 -17.21
N LEU A 46 16.03 -1.37 -16.54
CA LEU A 46 15.92 -1.90 -15.17
C LEU A 46 15.44 -0.82 -14.20
N GLY A 47 16.08 0.35 -14.17
CA GLY A 47 15.69 1.42 -13.25
C GLY A 47 14.33 2.04 -13.58
N LEU A 48 14.18 2.61 -14.78
CA LEU A 48 12.95 3.31 -15.19
C LEU A 48 11.79 2.34 -15.41
N GLY A 49 12.04 1.18 -16.01
CA GLY A 49 10.99 0.17 -16.24
C GLY A 49 10.45 -0.38 -14.93
N PHE A 50 11.33 -0.62 -13.95
CA PHE A 50 10.91 -0.99 -12.60
C PHE A 50 10.11 0.13 -11.92
N PHE A 51 10.54 1.39 -12.03
CA PHE A 51 9.77 2.53 -11.49
C PHE A 51 8.36 2.62 -12.09
N VAL A 52 8.24 2.49 -13.41
CA VAL A 52 6.93 2.47 -14.08
C VAL A 52 6.09 1.29 -13.57
N ALA A 53 6.67 0.10 -13.42
CA ALA A 53 5.96 -1.05 -12.86
C ALA A 53 5.46 -0.76 -11.43
N CYS A 54 6.27 -0.13 -10.58
CA CYS A 54 5.87 0.29 -9.24
C CYS A 54 4.69 1.26 -9.25
N ILE A 55 4.71 2.28 -10.12
CA ILE A 55 3.61 3.26 -10.25
C ILE A 55 2.33 2.60 -10.77
N VAL A 56 2.45 1.70 -11.74
CA VAL A 56 1.31 0.91 -12.24
C VAL A 56 0.71 0.09 -11.10
N VAL A 57 1.54 -0.64 -10.34
CA VAL A 57 1.08 -1.42 -9.19
C VAL A 57 0.44 -0.52 -8.14
N ALA A 58 1.03 0.64 -7.83
CA ALA A 58 0.48 1.65 -6.92
C ALA A 58 -0.97 2.03 -7.27
N GLY A 59 -1.26 2.26 -8.56
CA GLY A 59 -2.62 2.53 -9.06
C GLY A 59 -3.56 1.31 -9.03
N MET A 60 -3.01 0.10 -8.96
CA MET A 60 -3.75 -1.17 -8.96
C MET A 60 -4.05 -1.72 -7.56
N LEU A 61 -3.52 -1.12 -6.49
CA LEU A 61 -3.77 -1.53 -5.09
C LEU A 61 -5.24 -1.53 -4.64
N ARG A 62 -6.17 -1.06 -5.47
CA ARG A 62 -7.62 -1.29 -5.30
C ARG A 62 -8.02 -2.77 -5.44
N ARG A 63 -7.16 -3.61 -6.02
CA ARG A 63 -7.41 -5.05 -6.20
C ARG A 63 -6.57 -5.86 -5.19
N PRO A 64 -7.12 -6.91 -4.57
CA PRO A 64 -6.41 -7.70 -3.56
C PRO A 64 -5.19 -8.44 -4.12
N TRP A 65 -5.19 -8.79 -5.41
CA TRP A 65 -4.06 -9.46 -6.05
C TRP A 65 -2.85 -8.53 -6.28
N ALA A 66 -3.05 -7.21 -6.33
CA ALA A 66 -1.95 -6.27 -6.52
C ALA A 66 -0.94 -6.28 -5.37
N TYR A 67 -1.38 -6.70 -4.17
CA TYR A 67 -0.50 -6.86 -3.01
C TYR A 67 0.50 -8.01 -3.20
N TRP A 68 0.10 -9.09 -3.88
CA TRP A 68 1.01 -10.18 -4.26
C TRP A 68 2.03 -9.72 -5.28
N VAL A 69 1.62 -8.89 -6.25
CA VAL A 69 2.55 -8.29 -7.23
C VAL A 69 3.56 -7.39 -6.53
N GLY A 70 3.13 -6.62 -5.52
CA GLY A 70 4.05 -5.82 -4.72
C GLY A 70 5.12 -6.67 -4.03
N TRP A 71 4.76 -7.84 -3.47
CA TRP A 71 5.74 -8.79 -2.94
C TRP A 71 6.71 -9.31 -4.01
N VAL A 72 6.23 -9.57 -5.23
CA VAL A 72 7.12 -9.92 -6.35
C VAL A 72 8.09 -8.79 -6.67
N LEU A 73 7.62 -7.53 -6.69
CA LEU A 73 8.47 -6.37 -6.90
C LEU A 73 9.53 -6.22 -5.79
N GLN A 74 9.21 -6.52 -4.53
CA GLN A 74 10.20 -6.55 -3.44
C GLN A 74 11.32 -7.56 -3.71
N VAL A 75 10.98 -8.77 -4.15
CA VAL A 75 11.97 -9.80 -4.48
C VAL A 75 12.85 -9.34 -5.65
N VAL A 76 12.26 -8.70 -6.66
CA VAL A 76 13.00 -8.13 -7.79
C VAL A 76 13.93 -7.00 -7.35
N ALA A 77 13.47 -6.10 -6.47
CA ALA A 77 14.28 -5.01 -5.93
C ALA A 77 15.47 -5.54 -5.12
N ILE A 78 15.25 -6.53 -4.24
CA ILE A 78 16.32 -7.22 -3.52
C ILE A 78 17.28 -7.91 -4.51
N GLY A 79 16.75 -8.50 -5.58
CA GLY A 79 17.54 -9.10 -6.66
C GLY A 79 18.45 -8.11 -7.40
N MET A 80 18.11 -6.82 -7.44
CA MET A 80 19.04 -5.79 -7.96
C MET A 80 20.33 -5.69 -7.13
N GLY A 81 20.35 -6.22 -5.90
CA GLY A 81 21.53 -6.41 -5.07
C GLY A 81 22.68 -7.14 -5.78
N PHE A 82 22.37 -8.07 -6.70
CA PHE A 82 23.39 -8.76 -7.49
C PHE A 82 24.11 -7.86 -8.49
N LEU A 83 23.49 -6.75 -8.88
CA LEU A 83 24.10 -5.72 -9.75
C LEU A 83 24.80 -4.65 -8.92
N ILE A 84 24.16 -4.21 -7.83
CA ILE A 84 24.74 -3.25 -6.89
C ILE A 84 24.51 -3.77 -5.45
N PRO A 85 25.55 -4.23 -4.73
CA PRO A 85 25.39 -4.86 -3.43
C PRO A 85 24.59 -4.06 -2.39
N ILE A 86 24.67 -2.71 -2.41
CA ILE A 86 23.90 -1.87 -1.49
C ILE A 86 22.37 -1.99 -1.69
N MET A 87 21.90 -2.41 -2.87
CA MET A 87 20.48 -2.63 -3.15
C MET A 87 19.90 -3.81 -2.37
N PHE A 88 20.72 -4.74 -1.86
CA PHE A 88 20.21 -5.73 -0.91
C PHE A 88 19.68 -5.06 0.35
N VAL A 89 20.42 -4.09 0.89
CA VAL A 89 20.02 -3.35 2.10
C VAL A 89 18.78 -2.51 1.80
N VAL A 90 18.81 -1.74 0.71
CA VAL A 90 17.68 -0.87 0.31
C VAL A 90 16.42 -1.69 0.05
N GLY A 91 16.52 -2.76 -0.74
CA GLY A 91 15.39 -3.64 -1.05
C GLY A 91 14.81 -4.31 0.19
N VAL A 92 15.65 -4.78 1.13
CA VAL A 92 15.17 -5.35 2.40
C VAL A 92 14.43 -4.31 3.23
N ILE A 93 14.92 -3.08 3.31
CA ILE A 93 14.24 -1.99 4.03
C ILE A 93 12.85 -1.75 3.43
N PHE A 94 12.75 -1.64 2.10
CA PHE A 94 11.46 -1.46 1.44
C PHE A 94 10.54 -2.67 1.62
N ALA A 95 11.06 -3.89 1.58
CA ALA A 95 10.28 -5.11 1.80
C ALA A 95 9.71 -5.18 3.22
N VAL A 96 10.49 -4.77 4.23
CA VAL A 96 10.02 -4.67 5.62
C VAL A 96 8.96 -3.60 5.74
N LEU A 97 9.18 -2.40 5.19
CA LEU A 97 8.20 -1.32 5.21
C LEU A 97 6.89 -1.75 4.53
N TRP A 98 6.98 -2.40 3.37
CA TRP A 98 5.87 -2.93 2.61
C TRP A 98 5.07 -3.95 3.42
N GLY A 99 5.74 -4.97 3.97
CA GLY A 99 5.12 -5.99 4.79
C GLY A 99 4.43 -5.41 6.03
N MET A 100 5.07 -4.46 6.71
CA MET A 100 4.51 -3.79 7.87
C MET A 100 3.29 -2.94 7.52
N ALA A 101 3.34 -2.16 6.44
CA ALA A 101 2.21 -1.36 5.97
C ALA A 101 1.02 -2.24 5.56
N ASP A 102 1.30 -3.38 4.94
CA ASP A 102 0.27 -4.32 4.51
C ASP A 102 -0.42 -5.01 5.71
N ILE A 103 0.36 -5.45 6.72
CA ILE A 103 -0.17 -6.04 7.96
C ILE A 103 -0.93 -5.01 8.79
N LEU A 104 -0.30 -3.85 9.06
CA LEU A 104 -0.90 -2.81 9.88
C LEU A 104 -2.14 -2.22 9.22
N GLY A 105 -2.11 -2.03 7.90
CA GLY A 105 -3.25 -1.56 7.14
C GLY A 105 -4.44 -2.51 7.23
N ARG A 106 -4.22 -3.84 7.13
CA ARG A 106 -5.29 -4.83 7.34
C ARG A 106 -5.90 -4.74 8.74
N LYS A 107 -5.04 -4.59 9.76
CA LYS A 107 -5.47 -4.50 11.15
C LYS A 107 -6.32 -3.24 11.40
N ILE A 108 -5.84 -2.07 10.93
CA ILE A 108 -6.58 -0.81 11.04
C ILE A 108 -7.92 -0.89 10.32
N GLU A 109 -7.96 -1.50 9.13
CA GLU A 109 -9.21 -1.67 8.38
C GLU A 109 -10.20 -2.57 9.12
N SER A 110 -9.75 -3.66 9.75
CA SER A 110 -10.63 -4.52 10.55
C SER A 110 -11.16 -3.83 11.80
N GLU A 111 -10.31 -3.08 12.52
CA GLU A 111 -10.70 -2.35 13.73
C GLU A 111 -11.71 -1.24 13.40
N ARG A 112 -11.46 -0.50 12.31
CA ARG A 112 -12.40 0.51 11.81
C ARG A 112 -13.74 -0.10 11.40
N ALA A 113 -13.73 -1.23 10.69
CA ALA A 113 -14.96 -1.90 10.27
C ALA A 113 -15.82 -2.32 11.47
N ALA A 114 -15.21 -2.90 12.51
CA ALA A 114 -15.92 -3.30 13.73
C ALA A 114 -16.49 -2.09 14.50
N ALA A 115 -15.74 -0.98 14.58
CA ALA A 115 -16.22 0.23 15.24
C ALA A 115 -17.44 0.85 14.52
N PHE A 116 -17.46 0.80 13.18
CA PHE A 116 -18.60 1.28 12.40
C PHE A 116 -19.83 0.39 12.57
N GLU A 117 -19.67 -0.94 12.60
CA GLU A 117 -20.79 -1.86 12.84
C GLU A 117 -21.43 -1.66 14.23
N ALA A 118 -20.61 -1.40 15.26
CA ALA A 118 -21.11 -1.09 16.59
C ALA A 118 -21.91 0.22 16.64
N PHE A 119 -21.46 1.26 15.94
CA PHE A 119 -22.17 2.54 15.85
C PHE A 119 -23.49 2.41 15.08
N ASP A 120 -23.48 1.74 13.92
CA ASP A 120 -24.69 1.51 13.11
C ASP A 120 -25.76 0.71 13.91
N ARG A 121 -25.34 -0.19 14.83
CA ARG A 121 -26.26 -0.89 15.73
C ARG A 121 -26.87 0.03 16.78
N ILE A 122 -26.06 0.85 17.45
CA ILE A 122 -26.53 1.79 18.48
C ILE A 122 -27.55 2.74 17.88
N THR A 123 -27.26 3.31 16.71
CA THR A 123 -28.19 4.22 16.02
C THR A 123 -29.49 3.52 15.61
N ALA A 124 -29.43 2.28 15.14
CA ALA A 124 -30.65 1.52 14.79
C ALA A 124 -31.50 1.18 16.03
N GLU A 125 -30.88 0.92 17.18
CA GLU A 125 -31.58 0.72 18.46
C GLU A 125 -32.23 2.03 18.94
N GLU A 126 -31.52 3.15 18.86
CA GLU A 126 -32.04 4.50 19.20
C GLU A 126 -33.23 4.90 18.30
N GLU A 127 -33.11 4.72 16.99
CA GLU A 127 -34.19 5.01 16.03
C GLU A 127 -35.42 4.11 16.29
N ALA A 128 -35.23 2.84 16.63
CA ALA A 128 -36.33 1.93 16.95
C ALA A 128 -37.05 2.32 18.26
N GLU A 129 -36.32 2.80 19.27
CA GLU A 129 -36.89 3.29 20.52
C GLU A 129 -37.64 4.62 20.32
N GLU A 130 -37.10 5.53 19.51
CA GLU A 130 -37.76 6.80 19.14
C GLU A 130 -39.10 6.54 18.43
N VAL A 131 -39.11 5.66 17.41
CA VAL A 131 -40.33 5.29 16.68
C VAL A 131 -41.35 4.62 17.61
N ALA A 132 -40.91 3.71 18.49
CA ALA A 132 -41.79 3.07 19.45
C ALA A 132 -42.37 4.06 20.49
N GLY A 133 -41.58 5.06 20.88
CA GLY A 133 -42.02 6.15 21.76
C GLY A 133 -43.05 7.05 21.10
N GLU A 134 -42.85 7.41 19.83
CA GLU A 134 -43.78 8.25 19.05
C GLU A 134 -45.12 7.53 18.79
N GLU A 135 -45.10 6.22 18.54
CA GLU A 135 -46.33 5.41 18.40
C GLU A 135 -47.09 5.24 19.73
N ALA A 136 -46.41 5.36 20.87
CA ALA A 136 -47.00 5.20 22.19
C ALA A 136 -47.58 6.50 22.79
N GLU A 137 -47.33 7.67 22.19
CA GLU A 137 -47.89 8.96 22.62
C GLU A 137 -49.33 9.14 22.05
N PRO A 138 -50.39 9.05 22.88
CA PRO A 138 -51.76 9.20 22.40
C PRO A 138 -52.04 10.65 22.03
N ARG A 139 -52.36 10.87 20.75
CA ARG A 139 -52.73 12.16 20.13
C ARG A 139 -53.93 12.84 20.78
#